data_AF-A0A1F4UJA3-F1
#
_entry.id   AF-A0A1F4UJA3-F1
#
_cell.length_a   1.000
_cell.length_b   1.000
_cell.length_c   1.000
_cell.angle_alpha   90.00
_cell.angle_beta   90.00
_cell.angle_gamma   90.00
#
_symmetry.space_group_name_H-M   'P 1'
#
loop_
_entity.id
_entity.type
_entity.pdbx_description
1 polymer ?
#
loop_
_entity_poly.entity_id
_entity_poly.type
_entity_poly.pdbx_seq_one_letter_code
_entity_poly.pdbx_strand_id
1 'polypeptide(L)'
;MPNQHGRRLTIQTAIESIQAKVRARRSWIEKLEDRLVAIFGTIEFLIFNLSLFGTWIALNSGVIPGLKPFDPFPHIFLTTTVSLEAIILAIFVLITQNRQERINSLREEMGLQIDIITEQENTKILKILAEVLKKMGVDVTRDPEIKKMLEPLNQEEIERQLEDQLKKK
;
A
#
# COMPACT_ATOMS: atom_id res chain seq x y z
N MET A 1 -11.03 36.55 5.67
CA MET A 1 -11.15 35.12 6.02
C MET A 1 -11.01 34.30 4.73
N PRO A 2 -9.87 33.65 4.45
CA PRO A 2 -9.69 32.89 3.21
C PRO A 2 -10.52 31.59 3.27
N ASN A 3 -11.33 31.36 2.24
CA ASN A 3 -12.29 30.24 2.14
C ASN A 3 -11.60 28.87 2.21
N GLN A 4 -11.92 28.07 3.22
CA GLN A 4 -11.43 26.69 3.37
C GLN A 4 -11.86 25.74 2.24
N HIS A 5 -12.93 26.07 1.50
CA HIS A 5 -13.39 25.30 0.34
C HIS A 5 -12.44 25.35 -0.87
N GLY A 6 -11.74 26.47 -1.09
CA GLY A 6 -10.82 26.61 -2.24
C GLY A 6 -9.55 25.76 -2.12
N ARG A 7 -9.05 25.57 -0.89
CA ARG A 7 -7.86 24.75 -0.59
C ARG A 7 -8.12 23.24 -0.76
N ARG A 8 -9.32 22.76 -0.42
CA ARG A 8 -9.66 21.33 -0.57
C ARG A 8 -9.77 20.92 -2.04
N LEU A 9 -10.32 21.78 -2.88
CA LEU A 9 -10.43 21.56 -4.34
C LEU A 9 -9.06 21.51 -5.02
N THR A 10 -8.12 22.37 -4.62
CA THR A 10 -6.75 22.39 -5.17
C THR A 10 -5.93 21.17 -4.77
N ILE A 11 -6.08 20.67 -3.55
CA ILE A 11 -5.38 19.46 -3.10
C ILE A 11 -5.91 18.23 -3.84
N GLN A 12 -7.23 18.09 -4.00
CA GLN A 12 -7.80 16.96 -4.75
C GLN A 12 -7.36 16.95 -6.22
N THR A 13 -7.42 18.10 -6.90
CA THR A 13 -6.96 18.21 -8.29
C THR A 13 -5.45 17.97 -8.43
N ALA A 14 -4.63 18.41 -7.46
CA ALA A 14 -3.21 18.12 -7.44
C ALA A 14 -2.95 16.61 -7.31
N ILE A 15 -3.62 15.93 -6.37
CA ILE A 15 -3.52 14.48 -6.16
C ILE A 15 -3.96 13.71 -7.41
N GLU A 16 -5.09 14.10 -8.00
CA GLU A 16 -5.59 13.49 -9.24
C GLU A 16 -4.61 13.66 -10.40
N SER A 17 -3.99 14.83 -10.54
CA SER A 17 -3.01 15.08 -11.61
C SER A 17 -1.72 14.25 -11.45
N ILE A 18 -1.27 14.03 -10.21
CA ILE A 18 -0.12 13.18 -9.90
C ILE A 18 -0.47 11.72 -10.19
N GLN A 19 -1.63 11.26 -9.74
CA GLN A 19 -2.11 9.90 -10.02
C GLN A 19 -2.30 9.66 -11.52
N ALA A 20 -2.79 10.63 -12.27
CA ALA A 20 -2.95 10.54 -13.72
C ALA A 20 -1.59 10.42 -14.42
N LYS A 21 -0.57 11.19 -14.01
CA LYS A 21 0.80 11.09 -14.53
C LYS A 21 1.46 9.75 -14.21
N VAL A 22 1.23 9.21 -13.02
CA VAL A 22 1.72 7.88 -12.62
C VAL A 22 1.03 6.78 -13.42
N ARG A 23 -0.30 6.87 -13.64
CA ARG A 23 -1.06 5.92 -14.48
C ARG A 23 -0.64 5.97 -15.95
N ALA A 24 -0.27 7.13 -16.48
CA ALA A 24 0.12 7.31 -17.87
C ALA A 24 1.44 6.60 -18.23
N ARG A 25 2.31 6.32 -17.24
CA ARG A 25 3.56 5.57 -17.44
C ARG A 25 3.45 4.06 -17.20
N ARG A 26 2.25 3.54 -16.87
CA ARG A 26 2.10 2.11 -16.57
C ARG A 26 2.30 1.26 -17.82
N SER A 27 3.13 0.24 -17.68
CA SER A 27 3.31 -0.81 -18.70
C SER A 27 1.99 -1.52 -18.98
N TRP A 28 1.84 -2.08 -20.20
CA TRP A 28 0.70 -2.92 -20.56
C TRP A 28 0.51 -4.10 -19.59
N ILE A 29 1.62 -4.62 -19.04
CA ILE A 29 1.64 -5.71 -18.06
C ILE A 29 0.95 -5.28 -16.75
N GLU A 30 1.20 -4.06 -16.26
CA GLU A 30 0.59 -3.54 -15.03
C GLU A 30 -0.93 -3.32 -15.15
N LYS A 31 -1.42 -3.01 -16.36
CA LYS A 31 -2.88 -2.92 -16.61
C LYS A 31 -3.54 -4.29 -16.64
N LEU A 32 -2.80 -5.31 -17.06
CA LEU A 32 -3.26 -6.69 -17.08
C LEU A 32 -3.32 -7.24 -15.65
N GLU A 33 -2.28 -6.99 -14.85
CA GLU A 33 -2.21 -7.33 -13.42
C GLU A 33 -3.40 -6.77 -12.64
N ASP A 34 -3.68 -5.46 -12.75
CA ASP A 34 -4.75 -4.83 -11.98
C ASP A 34 -6.14 -5.43 -12.30
N ARG A 35 -6.36 -5.86 -13.56
CA ARG A 35 -7.60 -6.53 -13.98
C ARG A 35 -7.67 -7.97 -13.50
N LEU A 36 -6.57 -8.71 -13.60
CA LEU A 36 -6.52 -10.11 -13.18
C LEU A 36 -6.65 -10.23 -11.65
N VAL A 37 -5.97 -9.37 -10.88
CA VAL A 37 -6.09 -9.33 -9.42
C VAL A 37 -7.51 -8.99 -8.98
N ALA A 38 -8.17 -8.05 -9.67
CA ALA A 38 -9.56 -7.72 -9.38
C ALA A 38 -10.52 -8.91 -9.65
N ILE A 39 -10.25 -9.71 -10.68
CA ILE A 39 -11.08 -10.88 -11.03
C ILE A 39 -10.80 -12.04 -10.06
N PHE A 40 -9.53 -12.38 -9.81
CA PHE A 40 -9.13 -13.51 -8.96
C PHE A 40 -9.32 -13.27 -7.46
N GLY A 41 -9.34 -12.01 -7.02
CA GLY A 41 -9.55 -11.62 -5.62
C GLY A 41 -11.02 -11.56 -5.19
N THR A 42 -11.97 -11.84 -6.08
CA THR A 42 -13.40 -11.70 -5.80
C THR A 42 -14.02 -13.02 -5.34
N ILE A 43 -14.94 -12.95 -4.38
CA ILE A 43 -15.71 -14.11 -3.86
C ILE A 43 -16.45 -14.85 -4.99
N GLU A 44 -16.87 -14.13 -6.03
CA GLU A 44 -17.50 -14.68 -7.24
C GLU A 44 -16.60 -15.70 -7.97
N PHE A 45 -15.29 -15.45 -8.07
CA PHE A 45 -14.34 -16.37 -8.70
C PHE A 45 -14.18 -17.66 -7.89
N LEU A 46 -14.19 -17.55 -6.55
CA LEU A 46 -14.18 -18.71 -5.66
C LEU A 46 -15.43 -19.57 -5.84
N ILE A 47 -16.61 -18.95 -5.87
CA ILE A 47 -17.89 -19.65 -6.08
C ILE A 47 -17.93 -20.31 -7.46
N PHE A 48 -17.43 -19.64 -8.49
CA PHE A 48 -17.32 -20.21 -9.84
C PHE A 48 -16.46 -21.47 -9.86
N ASN A 49 -15.27 -21.44 -9.25
CA ASN A 49 -14.39 -22.60 -9.17
C ASN A 49 -15.00 -23.76 -8.37
N LEU A 50 -15.59 -23.46 -7.21
CA LEU A 50 -16.31 -24.46 -6.41
C LEU A 50 -17.45 -25.12 -7.20
N SER A 51 -18.20 -24.32 -7.97
CA SER A 51 -19.30 -24.82 -8.81
C SER A 51 -18.77 -25.66 -9.98
N LEU A 52 -17.67 -25.24 -10.60
CA LEU A 52 -17.03 -25.96 -11.69
C LEU A 52 -16.50 -27.33 -11.22
N PHE A 53 -15.74 -27.36 -10.12
CA PHE A 53 -15.22 -28.59 -9.54
C PHE A 53 -16.33 -29.48 -9.00
N GLY A 54 -17.33 -28.91 -8.32
CA GLY A 54 -18.50 -29.64 -7.85
C GLY A 54 -19.29 -30.28 -9.00
N THR A 55 -19.49 -29.55 -10.09
CA THR A 55 -20.15 -30.08 -11.31
C THR A 55 -19.31 -31.18 -11.94
N TRP A 56 -17.99 -31.01 -12.05
CA TRP A 56 -17.10 -32.02 -12.60
C TRP A 56 -17.13 -33.32 -11.80
N ILE A 57 -17.07 -33.23 -10.47
CA ILE A 57 -17.17 -34.39 -9.57
C ILE A 57 -18.54 -35.04 -9.74
N ALA A 58 -19.64 -34.26 -9.74
CA ALA A 58 -21.00 -34.80 -9.90
C ALA A 58 -21.19 -35.56 -11.23
N LEU A 59 -20.67 -35.02 -12.33
CA LEU A 59 -20.71 -35.66 -13.66
C LEU A 59 -19.86 -36.94 -13.74
N ASN A 60 -18.71 -36.97 -13.05
CA ASN A 60 -17.80 -38.11 -13.07
C ASN A 60 -18.04 -39.15 -11.95
N SER A 61 -18.90 -38.85 -10.98
CA SER A 61 -19.28 -39.76 -9.88
C SER A 61 -20.19 -40.92 -10.31
N GLY A 62 -20.58 -40.98 -11.59
CA GLY A 62 -21.40 -42.08 -12.13
C GLY A 62 -22.85 -42.11 -11.65
N VAL A 63 -23.34 -41.01 -11.05
CA VAL A 63 -24.72 -40.88 -10.54
C VAL A 63 -25.74 -40.75 -11.68
N ILE A 64 -25.30 -40.36 -12.88
CA ILE A 64 -26.17 -40.18 -14.05
C ILE A 64 -26.19 -41.46 -14.89
N PRO A 65 -27.36 -42.15 -15.02
CA PRO A 65 -27.46 -43.36 -15.82
C PRO A 65 -27.18 -43.06 -17.30
N GLY A 66 -26.18 -43.74 -17.89
CA GLY A 66 -25.87 -43.66 -19.33
C GLY A 66 -24.65 -42.81 -19.71
N LEU A 67 -24.06 -42.05 -18.79
CA LEU A 67 -22.79 -41.33 -19.01
C LEU A 67 -21.62 -42.20 -18.56
N LYS A 68 -20.73 -42.55 -19.50
CA LYS A 68 -19.47 -43.24 -19.18
C LYS A 68 -18.56 -42.24 -18.45
N PRO A 69 -18.05 -42.54 -17.24
CA PRO A 69 -17.17 -41.64 -16.52
C PRO A 69 -15.94 -41.30 -17.36
N PHE A 70 -15.72 -40.01 -17.61
CA PHE A 70 -14.59 -39.54 -18.43
C PHE A 70 -13.30 -39.46 -17.61
N ASP A 71 -13.41 -39.09 -16.34
CA ASP A 71 -12.33 -38.99 -15.37
C ASP A 71 -12.67 -39.85 -14.13
N PRO A 72 -12.45 -41.18 -14.17
CA PRO A 72 -12.73 -42.08 -13.04
C PRO A 72 -11.89 -41.70 -11.82
N PHE A 73 -12.38 -42.05 -10.63
CA PHE A 73 -11.61 -41.92 -9.39
C PHE A 73 -10.22 -42.56 -9.58
N PRO A 74 -9.10 -41.83 -9.39
CA PRO A 74 -8.89 -40.66 -8.52
C PRO A 74 -8.97 -39.25 -9.17
N HIS A 75 -9.64 -39.07 -10.30
CA HIS A 75 -9.80 -37.79 -11.00
C HIS A 75 -8.46 -37.11 -11.39
N ILE A 76 -7.64 -37.81 -12.18
CA ILE A 76 -6.28 -37.37 -12.49
C ILE A 76 -6.26 -36.09 -13.35
N PHE A 77 -7.24 -35.93 -14.25
CA PHE A 77 -7.33 -34.74 -15.10
C PHE A 77 -7.68 -33.50 -14.28
N LEU A 78 -8.70 -33.61 -13.41
CA LEU A 78 -9.07 -32.51 -12.52
C LEU A 78 -7.88 -32.11 -11.62
N THR A 79 -7.22 -33.08 -10.99
CA THR A 79 -6.12 -32.82 -10.06
C THR A 79 -4.93 -32.15 -10.76
N THR A 80 -4.59 -32.59 -11.97
CA THR A 80 -3.51 -31.99 -12.76
C THR A 80 -3.85 -30.56 -13.20
N THR A 81 -5.09 -30.32 -13.64
CA THR A 81 -5.52 -28.97 -14.04
C THR A 81 -5.56 -28.01 -12.85
N VAL A 82 -6.13 -28.44 -11.72
CA VAL A 82 -6.22 -27.62 -10.50
C VAL A 82 -4.84 -27.30 -9.94
N SER A 83 -3.90 -28.26 -9.93
CA SER A 83 -2.54 -27.99 -9.45
C SER A 83 -1.80 -26.97 -10.34
N LEU A 84 -1.95 -27.06 -11.66
CA LEU A 84 -1.37 -26.08 -12.59
C LEU A 84 -2.00 -24.69 -12.40
N GLU A 85 -3.32 -24.62 -12.27
CA GLU A 85 -4.04 -23.38 -12.00
C GLU A 85 -3.57 -22.73 -10.69
N ALA A 86 -3.42 -23.51 -9.62
CA ALA A 86 -2.93 -23.03 -8.33
C ALA A 86 -1.52 -22.44 -8.40
N ILE A 87 -0.59 -23.06 -9.14
CA ILE A 87 0.77 -22.55 -9.34
C ILE A 87 0.73 -21.20 -10.08
N ILE A 88 -0.05 -21.11 -11.15
CA ILE A 88 -0.21 -19.88 -11.94
C ILE A 88 -0.78 -18.76 -11.05
N LEU A 89 -1.81 -19.04 -10.27
CA LEU A 89 -2.40 -18.08 -9.33
C LEU A 89 -1.41 -17.63 -8.27
N ALA A 90 -0.64 -18.54 -7.68
CA ALA A 90 0.37 -18.21 -6.67
C ALA A 90 1.44 -17.26 -7.23
N ILE A 91 1.92 -17.50 -8.45
CA ILE A 91 2.88 -16.61 -9.13
C ILE A 91 2.27 -15.22 -9.36
N PHE A 92 1.02 -15.14 -9.83
CA PHE A 92 0.34 -13.85 -10.00
C PHE A 92 0.19 -13.09 -8.68
N VAL A 93 -0.14 -13.79 -7.59
CA VAL A 93 -0.21 -13.21 -6.25
C VAL A 93 1.17 -12.67 -5.83
N LEU A 94 2.24 -13.44 -6.01
CA LEU A 94 3.60 -13.02 -5.66
C LEU A 94 4.06 -11.78 -6.46
N ILE A 95 3.78 -11.74 -7.77
CA ILE A 95 4.10 -10.57 -8.62
C ILE A 95 3.36 -9.33 -8.09
N THR A 96 2.08 -9.49 -7.79
CA THR A 96 1.24 -8.39 -7.27
C THR A 96 1.72 -7.93 -5.90
N GLN A 97 2.07 -8.85 -5.01
CA GLN A 97 2.61 -8.56 -3.68
C GLN A 97 3.93 -7.80 -3.78
N ASN A 98 4.90 -8.29 -4.55
CA ASN A 98 6.20 -7.64 -4.73
C ASN A 98 6.06 -6.21 -5.29
N ARG A 99 5.15 -6.01 -6.25
CA ARG A 99 4.84 -4.69 -6.79
C ARG A 99 4.22 -3.78 -5.72
N GLN A 100 3.27 -4.28 -4.95
CA GLN A 100 2.60 -3.50 -3.89
C GLN A 100 3.57 -3.15 -2.76
N GLU A 101 4.45 -4.06 -2.37
CA GLU A 101 5.53 -3.84 -1.39
C GLU A 101 6.44 -2.71 -1.83
N ARG A 102 6.90 -2.71 -3.09
CA ARG A 102 7.72 -1.62 -3.64
C ARG A 102 7.00 -0.26 -3.66
N ILE A 103 5.70 -0.25 -3.94
CA ILE A 103 4.91 0.99 -3.90
C ILE A 103 4.76 1.47 -2.45
N ASN A 104 4.53 0.55 -1.52
CA ASN A 104 4.39 0.86 -0.11
C ASN A 104 5.71 1.41 0.46
N SER A 105 6.86 0.80 0.14
CA SER A 105 8.17 1.29 0.60
C SER A 105 8.46 2.70 0.10
N LEU A 106 8.20 2.99 -1.18
CA LEU A 106 8.35 4.35 -1.73
C LEU A 106 7.42 5.37 -1.06
N ARG A 107 6.19 4.97 -0.72
CA ARG A 107 5.25 5.85 0.00
C ARG A 107 5.72 6.13 1.42
N GLU A 108 6.26 5.12 2.10
CA GLU A 108 6.82 5.24 3.44
C GLU A 108 8.03 6.17 3.44
N GLU A 109 8.99 5.95 2.53
CA GLU A 109 10.16 6.83 2.36
C GLU A 109 9.77 8.29 2.09
N MET A 110 8.81 8.50 1.19
CA MET A 110 8.30 9.85 0.88
C MET A 110 7.58 10.48 2.07
N GLY A 111 6.80 9.71 2.81
CA GLY A 111 6.13 10.16 4.04
C GLY A 111 7.14 10.65 5.07
N LEU A 112 8.17 9.84 5.34
CA LEU A 112 9.26 10.21 6.25
C LEU A 112 9.98 11.50 5.83
N GLN A 113 10.24 11.67 4.53
CA GLN A 113 10.86 12.90 4.02
C GLN A 113 9.97 14.12 4.22
N ILE A 114 8.67 14.00 3.95
CA ILE A 114 7.71 15.09 4.16
C ILE A 114 7.64 15.44 5.64
N ASP A 115 7.64 14.45 6.54
CA ASP A 115 7.60 14.66 7.98
C ASP A 115 8.86 15.39 8.46
N ILE A 116 10.05 14.99 8.00
CA ILE A 116 11.32 15.68 8.32
C ILE A 116 11.29 17.13 7.85
N ILE A 117 10.82 17.39 6.62
CA ILE A 117 10.73 18.75 6.07
C ILE A 117 9.73 19.58 6.88
N THR A 118 8.55 19.01 7.19
CA THR A 118 7.50 19.67 7.97
C THR A 118 7.99 20.05 9.36
N GLU A 119 8.71 19.14 10.04
CA GLU A 119 9.32 19.44 11.32
C GLU A 119 10.38 20.55 11.20
N GLN A 120 11.25 20.52 10.18
CA GLN A 120 12.21 21.60 9.95
C GLN A 120 11.54 22.96 9.71
N GLU A 121 10.44 22.99 8.93
CA GLU A 121 9.64 24.19 8.70
C GLU A 121 8.98 24.67 10.00
N ASN A 122 8.42 23.76 10.81
CA ASN A 122 7.85 24.07 12.12
C ASN A 122 8.91 24.67 13.06
N THR A 123 10.09 24.04 13.18
CA THR A 123 11.20 24.58 13.98
C THR A 123 11.62 25.96 13.49
N LYS A 124 11.68 26.19 12.16
CA LYS A 124 11.99 27.52 11.60
C LYS A 124 10.92 28.55 11.96
N ILE A 125 9.64 28.18 11.87
CA ILE A 125 8.53 29.06 12.26
C ILE A 125 8.63 29.39 13.75
N LEU A 126 8.87 28.40 14.61
CA LEU A 126 9.06 28.60 16.05
C LEU A 126 10.24 29.52 16.34
N LYS A 127 11.36 29.37 15.63
CA LYS A 127 12.52 30.28 15.74
C LYS A 127 12.17 31.72 15.38
N ILE A 128 11.45 31.92 14.28
CA ILE A 128 10.99 33.24 13.86
C ILE A 128 10.05 33.85 14.91
N LEU A 129 9.10 33.06 15.43
CA LEU A 129 8.18 33.49 16.48
C LEU A 129 8.90 33.84 17.78
N ALA A 130 9.89 33.05 18.20
CA ALA A 130 10.70 33.31 19.37
C ALA A 130 11.49 34.63 19.23
N GLU A 131 12.06 34.89 18.05
CA GLU A 131 12.74 36.17 17.76
C GLU A 131 11.79 37.37 17.79
N VAL A 132 10.55 37.21 17.30
CA VAL A 132 9.53 38.26 17.38
C VAL A 132 9.11 38.52 18.83
N LEU A 133 8.84 37.46 19.61
CA LEU A 133 8.46 37.56 21.02
C LEU A 133 9.57 38.21 21.87
N LYS A 134 10.83 37.85 21.61
CA LYS A 134 11.99 38.45 22.25
C LYS A 134 12.06 39.97 22.00
N LYS A 135 11.78 40.43 20.77
CA LYS A 135 11.69 41.88 20.45
C LYS A 135 10.53 42.58 21.16
N MET A 136 9.47 41.85 21.51
CA MET A 136 8.33 42.35 22.28
C MET A 136 8.56 42.29 23.80
N GLY A 137 9.74 41.86 24.26
CA GLY A 137 10.07 41.74 25.68
C GLY A 137 9.53 40.48 26.37
N VAL A 138 9.01 39.52 25.60
CA VAL A 138 8.52 38.24 26.11
C VAL A 138 9.58 37.16 25.87
N ASP A 139 10.20 36.66 26.94
CA ASP A 139 11.20 35.59 26.86
C ASP A 139 10.56 34.20 26.96
N VAL A 140 10.27 33.61 25.80
CA VAL A 140 9.75 32.24 25.65
C VAL A 140 10.82 31.16 25.83
N THR A 141 12.11 31.53 25.89
CA THR A 141 13.23 30.58 26.04
C THR A 141 13.30 29.95 27.44
N ARG A 142 12.49 30.43 28.38
CA ARG A 142 12.38 29.89 29.75
C ARG A 142 11.58 28.59 29.80
N ASP A 143 10.76 28.33 28.80
CA ASP A 143 10.00 27.08 28.70
C ASP A 143 10.92 25.96 28.18
N PRO A 144 11.19 24.90 28.99
CA PRO A 144 12.02 23.78 28.57
C PRO A 144 11.46 23.02 27.36
N GLU A 145 10.14 23.02 27.17
CA GLU A 145 9.48 22.36 26.03
C GLU A 145 9.76 23.12 24.73
N ILE A 146 9.54 24.43 24.72
CA ILE A 146 9.84 25.29 23.55
C ILE A 146 11.33 25.25 23.22
N LYS A 147 12.20 25.27 24.23
CA LYS A 147 13.65 25.18 24.02
C LYS A 147 14.02 23.90 23.27
N LYS A 148 13.42 22.77 23.64
CA LYS A 148 13.61 21.47 22.96
C LYS A 148 13.09 21.50 21.52
N MET A 149 11.93 22.12 21.27
CA MET A 149 11.35 22.23 19.92
C MET A 149 12.13 23.16 18.98
N LEU A 150 12.91 24.10 19.52
CA LEU A 150 13.78 24.99 18.77
C LEU A 150 15.10 24.32 18.35
N GLU A 151 15.44 23.18 18.95
CA GLU A 151 16.62 22.42 18.54
C GLU A 151 16.40 21.89 17.12
N PRO A 152 17.39 22.04 16.23
CA PRO A 152 17.28 21.50 14.88
C PRO A 152 17.15 19.97 14.95
N LEU A 153 16.33 19.41 14.08
CA LEU A 153 16.29 17.97 13.85
C LEU A 153 17.71 17.48 13.52
N ASN A 154 18.32 16.73 14.43
CA ASN A 154 19.64 16.15 14.22
C ASN A 154 19.48 14.75 13.60
N GLN A 155 19.93 14.58 12.35
CA GLN A 155 19.87 13.30 11.65
C GLN A 155 20.63 12.21 12.41
N GLU A 156 21.75 12.53 13.06
CA GLU A 156 22.52 11.58 13.88
C GLU A 156 21.74 11.09 15.11
N GLU A 157 20.86 11.91 15.67
CA GLU A 157 20.01 11.54 16.81
C GLU A 157 18.92 10.55 16.37
N ILE A 158 18.35 10.76 15.18
CA ILE A 158 17.39 9.82 14.58
C ILE A 158 18.07 8.47 14.29
N GLU A 159 19.26 8.49 13.68
CA GLU A 159 20.03 7.28 13.39
C GLU A 159 20.37 6.50 14.68
N ARG A 160 20.82 7.20 15.73
CA ARG A 160 21.07 6.58 17.04
C ARG A 160 19.81 5.97 17.66
N GLN A 161 18.68 6.68 17.63
CA GLN A 161 17.42 6.18 18.18
C GLN A 161 16.89 4.96 17.42
N LEU A 162 17.07 4.93 16.10
CA LEU A 162 16.77 3.76 15.27
C LEU A 162 17.69 2.58 15.62
N GLU A 163 19.01 2.78 15.73
CA GLU A 163 19.95 1.74 16.13
C GLU A 163 19.63 1.14 17.51
N ASP A 164 19.29 1.98 18.49
CA ASP A 164 18.94 1.54 19.84
C ASP A 164 17.63 0.74 19.87
N GLN A 165 16.65 1.10 19.03
CA GLN A 165 15.41 0.33 18.88
C GLN A 165 15.64 -1.02 18.20
N LEU A 166 16.54 -1.08 17.20
CA LEU A 166 16.90 -2.32 16.53
C LEU A 166 17.70 -3.26 17.45
N LYS A 167 18.57 -2.74 18.32
CA LYS A 167 19.33 -3.53 19.31
C LYS A 167 18.46 -4.10 20.45
N LYS A 168 17.28 -3.51 20.70
CA LYS A 168 16.34 -3.94 21.76
C LYS A 168 15.35 -5.02 21.31
N LYS A 169 15.34 -5.38 20.02
CA LYS A 169 14.40 -6.34 19.42
C LYS A 169 15.13 -7.63 19.05
#